data_AF-A0A1F9AA92-F1
#
_entry.id   AF-A0A1F9AA92-F1
#
_cell.length_a   1.000
_cell.length_b   1.000
_cell.length_c   1.000
_cell.angle_alpha   90.00
_cell.angle_beta   90.00
_cell.angle_gamma   90.00
#
_symmetry.space_group_name_H-M   'P 1'
#
loop_
_entity.id
_entity.type
_entity.pdbx_description
1 polymer ?
#
loop_
_entity_poly.entity_id
_entity_poly.type
_entity_poly.pdbx_seq_one_letter_code
_entity_poly.pdbx_strand_id
1 'polypeptide(L)'
;MMRLTLLSILFVSIFLFVALAYPTDTPKTITLESVSNVYGPVEFSHRYHAEMAGDCASCHHHSAKGSTPACGECHESITVYRYKGAQRETGIGLKGAYHRQCMGCHTEMESGPVGCTDCHEKEVKK
;
A
#
# COMPACT_ATOMS: atom_id res chain seq x y z
N MET A 1 -0.46 -43.46 26.68
CA MET A 1 0.43 -42.31 26.95
C MET A 1 1.21 -41.86 25.70
N MET A 2 1.97 -42.74 25.02
CA MET A 2 2.80 -42.39 23.85
C MET A 2 2.03 -41.85 22.61
N ARG A 3 0.79 -42.31 22.37
CA ARG A 3 -0.07 -41.78 21.29
C ARG A 3 -0.62 -40.37 21.57
N LEU A 4 -0.83 -40.04 22.84
CA LEU A 4 -1.34 -38.74 23.25
C LEU A 4 -0.24 -37.68 23.16
N THR A 5 1.00 -38.03 23.52
CA THR A 5 2.17 -37.15 23.40
C THR A 5 2.53 -36.84 21.95
N LEU A 6 2.42 -37.81 21.04
CA LEU A 6 2.67 -37.60 19.61
C LEU A 6 1.65 -36.63 18.97
N LEU A 7 0.37 -36.73 19.33
CA LEU A 7 -0.67 -35.81 18.84
C LEU A 7 -0.45 -34.38 19.35
N SER A 8 -0.05 -34.22 20.61
CA SER A 8 0.28 -32.90 21.17
C SER A 8 1.48 -32.26 20.48
N ILE A 9 2.54 -33.02 20.17
CA ILE A 9 3.72 -32.53 19.45
C ILE A 9 3.35 -32.11 18.01
N LEU A 10 2.50 -32.89 17.33
CA LEU A 10 2.01 -32.54 16.01
C LEU A 10 1.19 -31.24 16.03
N PHE A 11 0.34 -31.05 17.03
CA PHE A 11 -0.46 -29.83 17.17
C PHE A 11 0.39 -28.60 17.48
N VAL A 12 1.38 -28.72 18.37
CA VAL A 12 2.31 -27.63 18.70
C VAL A 12 3.19 -27.26 17.50
N SER A 13 3.67 -28.25 16.74
CA SER A 13 4.48 -28.00 15.54
C SER A 13 3.67 -27.35 14.41
N ILE A 14 2.42 -27.77 14.18
CA ILE A 14 1.51 -27.10 13.23
C ILE A 14 1.25 -25.66 13.67
N PHE A 15 0.95 -25.42 14.95
CA PHE A 15 0.71 -24.08 15.47
C PHE A 15 1.93 -23.17 15.35
N LEU A 16 3.13 -23.69 15.64
CA LEU A 16 4.39 -22.97 15.48
C LEU A 16 4.70 -22.63 14.02
N PHE A 17 4.41 -23.56 13.10
CA PHE A 17 4.60 -23.35 11.66
C PHE A 17 3.66 -22.28 11.11
N VAL A 18 2.41 -22.26 11.59
CA VAL A 18 1.42 -21.22 11.25
C VAL A 18 1.84 -19.86 11.82
N ALA A 19 2.34 -19.81 13.05
CA ALA A 19 2.82 -18.56 13.67
C ALA A 19 3.99 -17.92 12.91
N LEU A 20 4.92 -18.72 12.38
CA LEU A 20 6.06 -18.24 11.59
C LEU A 20 5.69 -17.83 10.16
N ALA A 21 4.51 -18.22 9.67
CA ALA A 21 4.06 -17.91 8.32
C ALA A 21 3.33 -16.56 8.22
N TYR A 22 2.97 -15.92 9.33
CA TYR A 22 2.34 -14.60 9.29
C TYR A 22 3.37 -13.51 8.96
N PRO A 23 3.13 -12.68 7.94
CA PRO A 23 4.04 -11.60 7.59
C PRO A 23 4.02 -10.53 8.70
N THR A 24 5.05 -10.50 9.54
CA THR A 24 5.24 -9.50 10.61
C THR A 24 5.63 -8.12 10.08
N ASP A 25 5.95 -8.03 8.78
CA ASP A 25 6.62 -6.87 8.21
C ASP A 25 5.67 -5.89 7.50
N THR A 26 4.35 -6.04 7.69
CA THR A 26 3.35 -5.12 7.11
C THR A 26 3.09 -3.94 8.05
N PRO A 27 3.48 -2.70 7.70
CA PRO A 27 3.25 -1.53 8.55
C PRO A 27 1.75 -1.31 8.80
N LYS A 28 1.41 -0.90 10.03
CA LYS A 28 0.03 -0.55 10.39
C LYS A 28 -0.45 0.67 9.60
N THR A 29 0.35 1.73 9.65
CA THR A 29 0.10 3.03 9.05
C THR A 29 1.38 3.52 8.41
N ILE A 30 1.27 4.25 7.32
CA ILE A 30 2.37 4.99 6.70
C ILE A 30 1.91 6.41 6.36
N THR A 31 2.84 7.35 6.37
CA THR A 31 2.60 8.74 5.95
C THR A 31 3.04 8.91 4.50
N LEU A 32 2.13 9.34 3.62
CA LEU A 32 2.44 9.67 2.23
C LEU A 32 2.64 11.18 2.10
N GLU A 33 3.88 11.63 2.23
CA GLU A 33 4.25 13.06 2.23
C GLU A 33 5.15 13.51 1.08
N SER A 34 5.64 12.57 0.26
CA SER A 34 6.64 12.78 -0.81
C SER A 34 6.25 13.80 -1.89
N VAL A 35 4.94 14.08 -2.02
CA VAL A 35 4.38 15.06 -2.96
C VAL A 35 3.46 16.08 -2.26
N SER A 36 3.58 16.20 -0.94
CA SER A 36 2.87 17.19 -0.13
C SER A 36 3.36 18.59 -0.46
N ASN A 37 2.46 19.48 -0.88
CA ASN A 37 2.78 20.86 -1.24
C ASN A 37 1.53 21.76 -1.14
N VAL A 38 0.47 21.39 -1.87
CA VAL A 38 -0.81 22.13 -1.86
C VAL A 38 -1.75 21.62 -0.76
N TYR A 39 -1.66 20.33 -0.48
CA TYR A 39 -2.45 19.62 0.53
C TYR A 39 -1.49 18.89 1.46
N GLY A 40 -1.97 18.60 2.68
CA GLY A 40 -1.18 17.90 3.68
C GLY A 40 -0.90 16.44 3.35
N PRO A 41 -0.01 15.82 4.13
CA PRO A 41 0.31 14.41 3.99
C PRO A 41 -0.93 13.54 4.19
N VAL A 42 -0.94 12.37 3.56
CA VAL A 42 -2.01 11.38 3.76
C VAL A 42 -1.54 10.33 4.74
N GLU A 43 -2.22 10.23 5.87
CA GLU A 43 -2.08 9.11 6.80
C GLU A 43 -2.81 7.89 6.24
N PHE A 44 -2.05 6.92 5.74
CA PHE A 44 -2.58 5.74 5.08
C PHE A 44 -2.58 4.53 6.02
N SER A 45 -3.77 3.98 6.30
CA SER A 45 -3.93 2.74 7.06
C SER A 45 -3.51 1.52 6.24
N HIS A 46 -2.20 1.35 6.09
CA HIS A 46 -1.58 0.39 5.19
C HIS A 46 -2.02 -1.05 5.46
N ARG A 47 -1.97 -1.52 6.72
CA ARG A 47 -2.35 -2.90 7.05
C ARG A 47 -3.82 -3.19 6.73
N TYR A 48 -4.72 -2.26 7.02
CA TYR A 48 -6.15 -2.43 6.71
C TYR A 48 -6.38 -2.62 5.20
N HIS A 49 -5.73 -1.80 4.38
CA HIS A 49 -5.83 -1.93 2.92
C HIS A 49 -5.14 -3.19 2.40
N ALA A 50 -4.01 -3.60 3.00
CA ALA A 50 -3.32 -4.83 2.65
C ALA A 50 -4.19 -6.07 2.94
N GLU A 51 -4.86 -6.10 4.10
CA GLU A 51 -5.82 -7.15 4.47
C GLU A 51 -7.02 -7.19 3.52
N MET A 52 -7.53 -6.02 3.11
CA MET A 52 -8.63 -5.91 2.15
C MET A 52 -8.23 -6.36 0.74
N ALA A 53 -7.05 -5.96 0.27
CA ALA A 53 -6.57 -6.28 -1.06
C ALA A 53 -6.16 -7.75 -1.22
N GLY A 54 -5.73 -8.40 -0.12
CA GLY A 54 -5.37 -9.81 -0.09
C GLY A 54 -4.07 -10.18 -0.83
N ASP A 55 -3.52 -9.28 -1.64
CA ASP A 55 -2.27 -9.46 -2.38
C ASP A 55 -1.46 -8.15 -2.37
N CYS A 56 -0.17 -8.26 -2.01
CA CYS A 56 0.78 -7.16 -2.02
C CYS A 56 0.96 -6.59 -3.44
N ALA A 57 0.87 -7.45 -4.47
CA ALA A 57 1.05 -7.05 -5.86
C ALA A 57 -0.08 -6.16 -6.40
N SER A 58 -1.22 -6.10 -5.71
CA SER A 58 -2.33 -5.19 -6.03
C SER A 58 -1.91 -3.72 -5.95
N CYS A 59 -0.92 -3.40 -5.12
CA CYS A 59 -0.35 -2.05 -5.00
C CYS A 59 1.15 -2.02 -5.34
N HIS A 60 1.95 -2.96 -4.83
CA HIS A 60 3.38 -3.11 -5.16
C HIS A 60 3.56 -3.90 -6.46
N HIS A 61 2.95 -3.40 -7.52
CA HIS A 61 2.95 -3.99 -8.84
C HIS A 61 4.33 -3.93 -9.51
N HIS A 62 4.50 -4.75 -10.55
CA HIS A 62 5.69 -4.80 -11.42
C HIS A 62 7.04 -4.98 -10.67
N SER A 63 6.98 -5.46 -9.43
CA SER A 63 8.13 -5.71 -8.58
C SER A 63 8.38 -7.21 -8.49
N ALA A 64 9.62 -7.60 -8.17
CA ALA A 64 9.95 -9.00 -7.94
C ALA A 64 9.10 -9.56 -6.78
N LYS A 65 8.76 -10.85 -6.81
CA LYS A 65 7.96 -11.48 -5.75
C LYS A 65 8.64 -11.28 -4.39
N GLY A 66 7.89 -10.76 -3.43
CA GLY A 66 8.39 -10.45 -2.08
C GLY A 66 9.13 -9.10 -1.97
N SER A 67 9.22 -8.33 -3.06
CA SER A 67 9.74 -6.97 -3.05
C SER A 67 8.60 -5.96 -3.05
N THR A 68 8.68 -4.97 -2.16
CA THR A 68 7.69 -3.91 -1.98
C THR A 68 8.39 -2.54 -1.99
N PRO A 69 8.99 -2.12 -3.12
CA PRO A 69 9.67 -0.83 -3.19
C PRO A 69 8.67 0.31 -2.97
N ALA A 70 9.17 1.44 -2.48
CA ALA A 70 8.34 2.63 -2.39
C ALA A 70 7.94 3.10 -3.80
N CYS A 71 6.73 3.63 -3.94
CA CYS A 71 6.22 4.09 -5.24
C CYS A 71 7.19 5.06 -5.93
N GLY A 72 7.85 5.92 -5.14
CA GLY A 72 8.80 6.93 -5.60
C GLY A 72 10.10 6.39 -6.19
N GLU A 73 10.43 5.12 -5.99
CA GLU A 73 11.61 4.49 -6.60
C GLU A 73 11.44 4.28 -8.11
N CYS A 74 10.20 4.14 -8.58
CA CYS A 74 9.88 3.98 -10.00
C CYS A 74 9.06 5.16 -10.55
N HIS A 75 8.16 5.73 -9.76
CA HIS A 75 7.34 6.87 -10.14
C HIS A 75 7.98 8.17 -9.68
N GLU A 76 8.56 8.91 -10.63
CA GLU A 76 9.21 10.18 -10.34
C GLU A 76 8.21 11.21 -9.76
N SER A 77 8.67 12.03 -8.82
CA SER A 77 7.95 13.20 -8.32
C SER A 77 7.89 14.30 -9.37
N ILE A 78 6.97 14.14 -10.33
CA ILE A 78 6.77 15.10 -11.41
C ILE A 78 5.92 16.27 -10.91
N THR A 79 6.54 17.44 -10.73
CA THR A 79 5.86 18.70 -10.34
C THR A 79 5.48 19.59 -11.52
N VAL A 80 5.81 19.20 -12.75
CA VAL A 80 5.45 19.95 -13.96
C VAL A 80 4.00 19.71 -14.37
N TYR A 81 3.18 20.77 -14.30
CA TYR A 81 1.79 20.81 -14.75
C TYR A 81 1.60 20.64 -16.27
N ARG A 82 2.68 20.54 -17.05
CA ARG A 82 2.64 20.28 -18.50
C ARG A 82 2.88 18.80 -18.77
N TYR A 83 1.81 18.02 -18.68
CA TYR A 83 1.78 16.63 -19.11
C TYR A 83 1.87 16.57 -20.64
N LYS A 84 3.08 16.40 -21.20
CA LYS A 84 3.25 15.85 -22.55
C LYS A 84 3.37 14.34 -22.44
N GLY A 85 2.23 13.67 -22.24
CA GLY A 85 2.14 12.23 -21.98
C GLY A 85 2.73 11.30 -23.04
N ALA A 86 3.19 11.82 -24.18
CA ALA A 86 3.77 11.05 -25.28
C ALA A 86 5.31 11.05 -25.31
N GLN A 87 6.00 11.77 -24.41
CA GLN A 87 7.48 11.95 -24.47
C GLN A 87 8.28 11.33 -23.32
N ARG A 88 7.66 10.53 -22.44
CA ARG A 88 8.42 9.76 -21.45
C ARG A 88 8.28 8.27 -21.71
N GLU A 89 9.42 7.58 -21.80
CA GLU A 89 9.51 6.12 -21.74
C GLU A 89 9.06 5.58 -20.37
N THR A 90 9.15 6.40 -19.33
CA THR A 90 8.77 6.06 -17.96
C THR A 90 7.36 6.60 -17.65
N GLY A 91 6.54 5.78 -17.01
CA GLY A 91 5.09 5.96 -16.88
C GLY A 91 4.59 7.18 -16.10
N ILE A 92 3.39 7.05 -15.54
CA ILE A 92 2.71 8.10 -14.77
C ILE A 92 3.59 8.60 -13.60
N GLY A 93 3.60 9.91 -13.33
CA GLY A 93 4.31 10.47 -12.16
C GLY A 93 3.69 10.09 -10.83
N LEU A 94 4.43 10.26 -9.74
CA LEU A 94 4.07 9.81 -8.38
C LEU A 94 2.67 10.28 -7.93
N LYS A 95 2.34 11.56 -8.13
CA LYS A 95 1.00 12.08 -7.82
C LYS A 95 -0.10 11.33 -8.58
N GLY A 96 0.13 11.08 -9.87
CA GLY A 96 -0.82 10.36 -10.70
C GLY A 96 -0.91 8.88 -10.33
N ALA A 97 0.21 8.26 -9.95
CA ALA A 97 0.26 6.89 -9.46
C ALA A 97 -0.61 6.73 -8.19
N TYR A 98 -0.45 7.60 -7.20
CA TYR A 98 -1.28 7.59 -5.99
C TYR A 98 -2.76 7.77 -6.31
N HIS A 99 -3.15 8.82 -7.04
CA HIS A 99 -4.56 9.05 -7.33
C HIS A 99 -5.20 7.93 -8.15
N ARG A 100 -4.50 7.39 -9.16
CA ARG A 100 -5.03 6.29 -9.95
C ARG A 100 -5.22 5.03 -9.11
N GLN A 101 -4.24 4.70 -8.27
CA GLN A 101 -4.32 3.50 -7.43
C GLN A 101 -5.41 3.63 -6.35
N CYS A 102 -5.37 4.70 -5.55
CA CYS A 102 -6.28 4.89 -4.42
C CYS A 102 -7.72 5.14 -4.89
N MET A 103 -7.92 6.16 -5.74
CA MET A 103 -9.27 6.52 -6.18
C MET A 103 -9.85 5.51 -7.16
N GLY A 104 -9.00 4.84 -7.96
CA GLY A 104 -9.41 3.79 -8.88
C GLY A 104 -10.07 2.63 -8.13
N CYS A 105 -9.38 2.08 -7.14
CA CYS A 105 -9.92 1.01 -6.30
C CYS A 105 -11.19 1.46 -5.56
N HIS A 106 -11.19 2.67 -4.98
CA HIS A 106 -12.37 3.18 -4.28
C HIS A 106 -13.60 3.35 -5.19
N THR A 107 -13.38 3.80 -6.43
CA THR A 107 -14.47 3.96 -7.40
C THR A 107 -14.98 2.61 -7.88
N GLU A 108 -14.08 1.65 -8.15
CA GLU A 108 -14.44 0.30 -8.61
C GLU A 108 -15.22 -0.48 -7.54
N MET A 109 -14.82 -0.34 -6.28
CA MET A 109 -15.49 -0.97 -5.14
C MET A 109 -16.71 -0.20 -4.65
N GLU A 110 -17.02 0.95 -5.25
CA GLU A 110 -18.03 1.91 -4.78
C GLU A 110 -17.92 2.19 -3.27
N SER A 111 -16.68 2.27 -2.78
CA SER A 111 -16.36 2.30 -1.36
C SER A 111 -15.11 3.14 -1.11
N GLY A 112 -15.10 3.88 0.00
CA GLY A 112 -13.97 4.74 0.37
C GLY A 112 -13.99 6.13 -0.28
N PRO A 113 -13.09 7.02 0.16
CA PRO A 113 -13.09 8.42 -0.22
C PRO A 113 -12.54 8.70 -1.62
N VAL A 114 -13.17 9.62 -2.35
CA VAL A 114 -12.67 10.13 -3.65
C VAL A 114 -12.56 11.66 -3.69
N GLY A 115 -13.03 12.36 -2.65
CA GLY A 115 -12.90 13.80 -2.53
C GLY A 115 -11.49 14.20 -2.08
N CYS A 116 -11.05 15.37 -2.54
CA CYS A 116 -9.69 15.87 -2.32
C CYS A 116 -9.33 15.94 -0.83
N THR A 117 -10.28 16.37 0.00
CA THR A 117 -10.08 16.62 1.43
C THR A 117 -10.49 15.45 2.31
N ASP A 118 -10.92 14.36 1.70
CA ASP A 118 -11.31 13.15 2.42
C ASP A 118 -10.07 12.29 2.72
N CYS A 119 -9.05 12.39 1.86
CA CYS A 119 -7.73 11.78 2.07
C CYS A 119 -6.69 12.78 2.58
N HIS A 120 -6.75 14.03 2.10
CA HIS A 120 -5.80 15.05 2.50
C HIS A 120 -6.40 16.03 3.50
N GLU A 121 -5.70 16.27 4.60
CA GLU A 121 -6.07 17.36 5.48
C GLU A 121 -5.83 18.71 4.78
N LYS A 122 -6.77 19.65 4.94
CA LYS A 122 -6.56 21.01 4.44
C LYS A 122 -5.43 21.62 5.25
N GLU A 123 -4.41 22.13 4.55
CA GLU A 123 -3.34 22.90 5.17
C GLU A 123 -3.94 24.07 5.98
N VAL A 124 -3.99 23.91 7.31
CA VAL A 124 -4.29 25.03 8.21
C VAL A 124 -3.00 25.85 8.24
N LYS A 125 -2.95 26.93 7.45
CA LYS A 125 -1.86 27.91 7.56
C LYS A 125 -1.76 28.32 9.03
N LYS A 126 -0.67 27.91 9.67
CA LYS A 126 -0.28 28.37 11.00
C LYS A 126 0.23 29.81 10.93
#